data_AF-Q389E2-F1
#
_entry.id   AF-Q389E2-F1
#
_cell.length_a   1.000
_cell.length_b   1.000
_cell.length_c   1.000
_cell.angle_alpha   90.00
_cell.angle_beta   90.00
_cell.angle_gamma   90.00
#
_symmetry.space_group_name_H-M   'P 1'
#
loop_
_entity.id
_entity.type
_entity.pdbx_description
1 polymer ?
#
loop_
_entity_poly.entity_id
_entity_poly.type
_entity_poly.pdbx_seq_one_letter_code
_entity_poly.pdbx_strand_id
1 'polypeptide(L)'
;MTNTVKHSMARLRAKMLGAAKMFPDYNFRHYFVQHVKDQFVAMEKWGVEEQRRFLRQEGAKKLSEMRRMALVNRMYSSQPVFLDERAASKPSVTQEEEE
;
A
#
# COMPACT_ATOMS: atom_id res chain seq x y z
N MET A 1 22.85 -9.68 -12.45
CA MET A 1 22.19 -8.35 -12.37
C MET A 1 20.66 -8.43 -12.23
N THR A 2 20.01 -9.35 -12.95
CA THR A 2 18.54 -9.54 -12.92
C THR A 2 17.98 -9.77 -11.51
N ASN A 3 18.62 -10.61 -10.69
CA ASN A 3 18.17 -10.88 -9.32
C ASN A 3 18.20 -9.62 -8.43
N THR A 4 19.23 -8.78 -8.54
CA THR A 4 19.33 -7.52 -7.76
C THR A 4 18.18 -6.57 -8.07
N VAL A 5 17.80 -6.47 -9.36
CA VAL A 5 16.67 -5.63 -9.80
C VAL A 5 15.36 -6.21 -9.27
N LYS A 6 15.13 -7.52 -9.39
CA LYS A 6 13.95 -8.20 -8.83
C LYS A 6 13.80 -7.97 -7.31
N HIS A 7 14.88 -8.13 -6.54
CA HIS A 7 14.86 -7.86 -5.09
C HIS A 7 14.57 -6.39 -4.76
N SER A 8 15.10 -5.46 -5.56
CA SER A 8 14.87 -4.03 -5.37
C SER A 8 13.42 -3.64 -5.68
N MET A 9 12.83 -4.22 -6.73
CA MET A 9 11.40 -4.09 -7.05
C MET A 9 10.54 -4.66 -5.92
N ALA A 10 10.85 -5.86 -5.42
CA ALA A 10 10.11 -6.47 -4.31
C ALA A 10 10.17 -5.61 -3.03
N ARG A 11 11.35 -5.04 -2.72
CA ARG A 11 11.53 -4.12 -1.59
C ARG A 11 10.72 -2.83 -1.76
N LEU A 12 10.70 -2.25 -2.96
CA LEU A 12 9.88 -1.08 -3.26
C LEU A 12 8.38 -1.40 -3.13
N ARG A 13 7.93 -2.54 -3.66
CA ARG A 13 6.56 -3.03 -3.53
C ARG A 13 6.14 -3.13 -2.07
N ALA A 14 6.95 -3.74 -1.23
CA ALA A 14 6.68 -3.87 0.20
C ALA A 14 6.54 -2.49 0.88
N LYS A 15 7.43 -1.54 0.55
CA LYS A 15 7.37 -0.18 1.08
C LYS A 15 6.13 0.58 0.60
N MET A 16 5.74 0.45 -0.67
CA MET A 16 4.54 1.08 -1.21
C MET A 16 3.27 0.49 -0.63
N LEU A 17 3.19 -0.83 -0.45
CA LEU A 17 2.08 -1.47 0.26
C LEU A 17 2.00 -1.00 1.73
N GLY A 18 3.15 -0.81 2.38
CA GLY A 18 3.20 -0.20 3.72
C GLY A 18 2.64 1.21 3.73
N ALA A 19 3.04 2.07 2.79
CA ALA A 19 2.52 3.44 2.67
C ALA A 19 1.02 3.48 2.34
N ALA A 20 0.53 2.61 1.46
CA ALA A 20 -0.89 2.50 1.13
C ALA A 20 -1.75 2.11 2.35
N LYS A 21 -1.22 1.30 3.27
CA LYS A 21 -1.90 0.94 4.53
C LYS A 21 -1.97 2.07 5.54
N MET A 22 -1.21 3.16 5.35
CA MET A 22 -1.21 4.30 6.27
C MET A 22 -2.38 5.28 6.02
N PHE A 23 -3.16 5.11 4.95
CA PHE A 23 -4.34 5.93 4.71
C PHE A 23 -5.41 5.63 5.78
N PRO A 24 -5.92 6.66 6.49
CA PRO A 24 -6.91 6.48 7.55
C PRO A 24 -8.27 6.02 7.01
N ASP A 25 -8.70 6.55 5.88
CA ASP A 25 -9.96 6.22 5.23
C ASP A 25 -9.89 4.86 4.50
N TYR A 26 -10.89 4.01 4.73
CA TYR A 26 -11.00 2.70 4.10
C TYR A 26 -10.91 2.74 2.56
N ASN A 27 -11.61 3.66 1.90
CA ASN A 27 -11.68 3.72 0.45
C ASN A 27 -10.31 4.04 -0.14
N PHE A 28 -9.61 5.04 0.41
CA PHE A 28 -8.24 5.37 -0.04
C PHE A 28 -7.27 4.23 0.27
N ARG A 29 -7.33 3.66 1.47
CA ARG A 29 -6.48 2.52 1.85
C ARG A 29 -6.68 1.33 0.92
N HIS A 30 -7.93 0.95 0.65
CA HIS A 30 -8.27 -0.15 -0.26
C HIS A 30 -7.82 0.15 -1.70
N TYR A 31 -8.16 1.34 -2.22
CA TYR A 31 -7.76 1.78 -3.55
C TYR A 31 -6.24 1.73 -3.74
N PHE A 32 -5.47 2.35 -2.85
CA PHE A 32 -4.02 2.41 -2.99
C PHE A 32 -3.36 1.04 -2.80
N VAL A 33 -3.88 0.18 -1.92
CA VAL A 33 -3.37 -1.20 -1.80
C VAL A 33 -3.57 -1.97 -3.10
N GLN A 34 -4.76 -1.89 -3.71
CA GLN A 34 -5.05 -2.56 -4.96
C GLN A 34 -4.24 -1.97 -6.12
N HIS A 35 -4.20 -0.65 -6.23
CA HIS A 35 -3.43 0.07 -7.25
C HIS A 35 -1.94 -0.30 -7.22
N VAL A 36 -1.33 -0.40 -6.03
CA VAL A 36 0.07 -0.84 -5.89
C VAL A 36 0.24 -2.29 -6.36
N LYS A 37 -0.68 -3.20 -6.02
CA LYS A 37 -0.60 -4.58 -6.51
C LYS A 37 -0.63 -4.62 -8.03
N ASP A 38 -1.62 -3.98 -8.63
CA ASP A 38 -1.84 -3.98 -10.08
C ASP A 38 -0.67 -3.33 -10.83
N GLN A 39 -0.15 -2.22 -10.30
CA GLN A 39 1.01 -1.55 -10.84
C GLN A 39 2.25 -2.46 -10.85
N PHE A 40 2.52 -3.17 -9.75
CA PHE A 40 3.68 -4.07 -9.70
C PHE A 40 3.51 -5.31 -10.58
N VAL A 41 2.30 -5.85 -10.70
CA VAL A 41 2.00 -6.93 -11.66
C VAL A 41 2.24 -6.47 -13.11
N ALA A 42 1.88 -5.22 -13.44
CA ALA A 42 2.20 -4.65 -14.75
C ALA A 42 3.72 -4.48 -14.95
N MET A 43 4.44 -4.00 -13.93
CA MET A 43 5.90 -3.81 -13.96
C MET A 43 6.69 -5.12 -14.04
N GLU A 44 6.14 -6.24 -13.58
CA GLU A 44 6.76 -7.55 -13.73
C GLU A 44 6.95 -7.95 -15.20
N LYS A 45 6.12 -7.40 -16.12
CA LYS A 45 6.21 -7.60 -17.56
C LYS A 45 7.28 -6.72 -18.23
N TRP A 46 7.86 -5.76 -17.52
CA TRP A 46 8.87 -4.85 -18.05
C TRP A 46 10.23 -5.53 -18.23
N GLY A 47 11.01 -5.00 -19.17
CA GLY A 47 12.42 -5.40 -19.32
C GLY A 47 13.27 -4.99 -18.11
N VAL A 48 14.38 -5.69 -17.87
CA VAL A 48 15.25 -5.45 -16.70
C VAL A 48 15.81 -4.01 -16.69
N GLU A 49 16.15 -3.45 -17.85
CA GLU A 49 16.66 -2.08 -17.94
C GLU A 49 15.58 -1.03 -17.68
N GLU A 50 14.33 -1.32 -18.05
CA GLU A 50 13.18 -0.47 -17.74
C GLU A 50 12.88 -0.45 -16.24
N GLN A 51 12.86 -1.63 -15.59
CA GLN A 51 12.75 -1.72 -14.12
C GLN A 51 13.91 -0.99 -13.42
N ARG A 52 15.14 -1.12 -13.93
CA ARG A 52 16.31 -0.41 -13.39
C ARG A 52 16.19 1.11 -13.53
N ARG A 53 15.71 1.60 -14.68
CA ARG A 53 15.43 3.02 -14.92
C ARG A 53 14.39 3.54 -13.94
N PHE A 54 13.27 2.82 -13.80
CA PHE A 54 12.21 3.16 -12.86
C PHE A 54 12.70 3.23 -11.41
N LEU A 55 13.45 2.23 -10.95
CA LEU A 55 14.01 2.21 -9.58
C LEU A 55 14.90 3.43 -9.30
N ARG A 56 15.68 3.88 -10.29
CA ARG A 56 16.60 5.03 -10.15
C ARG A 56 15.89 6.38 -10.22
N GLN A 57 14.92 6.52 -11.11
CA GLN A 57 14.33 7.82 -11.45
C GLN A 57 13.02 8.12 -10.72
N GLU A 58 12.22 7.09 -10.45
CA GLU A 58 10.82 7.27 -10.04
C GLU A 58 10.47 6.57 -8.73
N GLY A 59 11.06 5.40 -8.45
CA GLY A 59 10.63 4.55 -7.34
C GLY A 59 10.63 5.26 -5.97
N ALA A 60 11.73 5.97 -5.66
CA ALA A 60 11.83 6.75 -4.41
C ALA A 60 10.84 7.93 -4.36
N LYS A 61 10.63 8.61 -5.50
CA LYS A 61 9.70 9.73 -5.62
C LYS A 61 8.26 9.28 -5.38
N LYS A 62 7.81 8.22 -6.06
CA LYS A 62 6.46 7.65 -5.90
C LYS A 62 6.20 7.17 -4.47
N LEU A 63 7.18 6.54 -3.83
CA LEU A 63 7.06 6.15 -2.42
C LEU A 63 6.89 7.38 -1.50
N SER A 64 7.67 8.44 -1.74
CA SER A 64 7.59 9.68 -0.98
C SER A 64 6.25 10.40 -1.17
N GLU A 65 5.75 10.46 -2.42
CA GLU A 65 4.42 10.98 -2.75
C GLU A 65 3.32 10.26 -2.00
N MET A 66 3.31 8.91 -2.03
CA MET A 66 2.30 8.12 -1.33
C MET A 66 2.31 8.34 0.18
N ARG A 67 3.49 8.43 0.79
CA ARG A 67 3.63 8.75 2.22
C ARG A 67 3.10 10.13 2.56
N ARG A 68 3.35 11.14 1.71
CA ARG A 68 2.80 12.49 1.90
C ARG A 68 1.29 12.49 1.76
N MET A 69 0.73 11.79 0.77
CA MET A 69 -0.72 11.67 0.61
C MET A 69 -1.37 11.04 1.84
N ALA A 70 -0.81 9.95 2.38
CA ALA A 70 -1.32 9.33 3.60
C ALA A 70 -1.25 10.29 4.82
N LEU A 71 -0.14 11.04 4.97
CA LEU A 71 0.00 12.02 6.04
C LEU A 71 -1.01 13.16 5.93
N VAL A 72 -1.15 13.75 4.73
CA VAL A 72 -2.12 14.82 4.47
C VAL A 72 -3.54 14.33 4.73
N ASN A 73 -3.89 13.14 4.24
CA ASN A 73 -5.22 12.58 4.46
C ASN A 73 -5.51 12.40 5.96
N ARG A 74 -4.52 12.01 6.77
CA ARG A 74 -4.63 11.95 8.23
C ARG A 74 -4.79 13.30 8.91
N MET A 75 -4.16 14.36 8.40
CA MET A 75 -4.32 15.71 8.98
C MET A 75 -5.71 16.29 8.76
N TYR A 76 -6.37 15.91 7.66
CA TYR A 76 -7.70 16.43 7.28
C TYR A 76 -8.84 15.42 7.46
N SER A 77 -8.57 14.22 8.00
CA SER A 77 -9.62 13.26 8.35
C SER A 77 -10.31 13.70 9.64
N SER A 78 -11.54 14.19 9.54
CA SER A 78 -12.34 14.65 10.68
C SER A 78 -13.24 13.55 11.28
N GLN A 79 -13.68 12.59 10.46
CA GLN A 79 -14.52 11.46 10.87
C GLN A 79 -14.13 10.20 10.09
N PRO A 80 -14.14 9.01 10.73
CA PRO A 80 -14.01 7.75 10.03
C PRO A 80 -15.19 7.56 9.07
N VAL A 81 -14.96 6.93 7.92
CA VAL A 81 -16.07 6.54 7.03
C VAL A 81 -16.82 5.33 7.59
N PHE A 82 -18.07 5.12 7.18
CA PHE A 82 -18.94 4.03 7.63
C PHE A 82 -18.25 2.64 7.66
N LEU A 83 -17.38 2.36 6.68
CA LEU A 83 -16.65 1.09 6.62
C LEU A 83 -15.56 0.95 7.70
N ASP A 84 -14.95 2.06 8.12
CA ASP A 84 -14.00 2.09 9.24
C ASP A 84 -14.73 1.93 10.59
N GLU A 85 -15.92 2.53 10.75
CA GLU A 85 -16.76 2.33 11.94
C GLU A 85 -17.16 0.87 12.12
N ARG A 86 -17.60 0.21 11.04
CA ARG A 86 -17.96 -1.22 11.06
C ARG A 86 -16.78 -2.12 11.36
N ALA A 87 -15.57 -1.73 10.98
CA ALA A 87 -14.36 -2.48 11.31
C ALA A 87 -14.02 -2.38 12.80
N ALA A 88 -14.26 -1.22 13.41
CA ALA A 88 -14.11 -1.01 14.86
C ALA A 88 -15.20 -1.71 15.68
N SER A 89 -16.42 -1.83 15.13
CA SER A 89 -17.58 -2.39 15.82
C SER A 89 -17.69 -3.92 15.78
N LYS A 90 -16.74 -4.65 15.19
CA LYS A 90 -16.78 -6.12 15.22
C LYS A 90 -16.47 -6.60 16.65
N PRO A 91 -17.43 -7.19 17.37
CA PRO A 91 -17.11 -7.84 18.64
C PRO A 91 -16.13 -8.97 18.37
N SER A 92 -15.08 -9.08 19.18
CA SER A 92 -14.30 -10.30 19.28
C SER A 92 -15.28 -11.44 19.56
N VAL A 93 -15.46 -12.33 18.58
CA VAL A 93 -16.14 -13.59 18.83
C VAL A 93 -15.22 -14.37 19.74
N THR A 94 -15.40 -14.19 21.05
CA THR A 94 -14.95 -15.15 22.04
C THR A 94 -15.87 -16.34 21.83
N GLN A 95 -15.35 -17.36 21.14
CA GLN A 95 -15.90 -18.70 21.20
C GLN A 95 -15.63 -19.16 22.63
N GLU A 96 -16.54 -18.85 23.55
CA GLU A 96 -16.67 -19.66 24.75
C GLU A 96 -17.34 -20.95 24.28
N GLU A 97 -16.49 -21.96 24.11
CA GLU A 97 -16.87 -23.33 23.89
C GLU A 97 -17.83 -23.79 25.00
N GLU A 98 -18.83 -24.56 24.57
CA GLU A 98 -19.78 -25.27 25.42
C GLU A 98 -19.03 -26.21 26.38
N GLU A 99 -19.26 -26.04 27.69
CA GLU A 99 -19.23 -27.11 28.70
C GLU A 99 -20.56 -27.13 29.45
#